data_AF-A0A2U2MUJ5-F1
#
_entry.id   AF-A0A2U2MUJ5-F1
#
_cell.length_a   1.000
_cell.length_b   1.000
_cell.length_c   1.000
_cell.angle_alpha   90.00
_cell.angle_beta   90.00
_cell.angle_gamma   90.00
#
_symmetry.space_group_name_H-M   'P 1'
#
loop_
_entity.id
_entity.type
_entity.pdbx_description
1 polymer ?
#
loop_
_entity_poly.entity_id
_entity_poly.type
_entity_poly.pdbx_seq_one_letter_code
_entity_poly.pdbx_strand_id
1 'polypeptide(L)'
;MGACPACGREATAARGERWRICKCGTLLDTDEIREEARRRVEATHLTRTPAGLSEWLRENYGYEISRKQVRHWIERGKLPSTKAIDGGYYEFSIREVLSNAMAFSKRE
;
A
#
# COMPACT_ATOMS: atom_id res chain seq x y z
N MET A 1 7.68 8.32 1.92
CA MET A 1 7.42 9.23 0.79
C MET A 1 6.00 9.71 0.93
N GLY A 2 5.71 10.96 0.57
CA GLY A 2 4.34 11.47 0.52
C GLY A 2 4.29 12.72 -0.35
N ALA A 3 3.09 13.26 -0.58
CA ALA A 3 2.89 14.39 -1.49
C ALA A 3 2.76 15.70 -0.71
N CYS A 4 3.28 16.79 -1.26
CA CYS A 4 3.03 18.13 -0.73
C CYS A 4 1.54 18.46 -0.87
N PRO A 5 0.84 18.87 0.21
CA PRO A 5 -0.59 19.18 0.15
C PRO A 5 -0.90 20.46 -0.66
N ALA A 6 0.08 21.36 -0.79
CA ALA A 6 -0.10 22.62 -1.53
C ALA A 6 0.08 22.48 -3.05
N CYS A 7 0.95 21.57 -3.51
CA CYS A 7 1.28 21.46 -4.95
C CYS A 7 1.25 20.04 -5.52
N GLY A 8 0.93 19.03 -4.71
CA GLY A 8 0.85 17.62 -5.11
C GLY A 8 2.19 16.95 -5.44
N ARG A 9 3.31 17.68 -5.36
CA ARG A 9 4.63 17.18 -5.75
C ARG A 9 5.18 16.20 -4.71
N GLU A 10 5.86 15.16 -5.17
CA GLU A 10 6.48 14.17 -4.29
C GLU A 10 7.53 14.82 -3.38
N ALA A 11 7.41 14.55 -2.08
CA ALA A 11 8.32 14.98 -1.04
C ALA A 11 9.03 13.75 -0.45
N THR A 12 10.35 13.71 -0.65
CA THR A 12 11.25 12.75 -0.02
C THR A 12 12.03 13.46 1.08
N ALA A 13 12.11 12.83 2.27
CA ALA A 13 12.82 13.36 3.42
C ALA A 13 13.69 12.26 4.02
N ALA A 14 14.87 12.65 4.53
CA ALA A 14 15.78 11.73 5.20
C ALA A 14 15.14 11.11 6.46
N ARG A 15 15.67 9.97 6.90
CA ARG A 15 15.19 9.29 8.11
C ARG A 15 15.50 10.17 9.34
N GLY A 16 14.47 10.67 10.02
CA GLY A 16 14.58 11.56 11.18
C GLY A 16 14.45 13.07 10.89
N GLU A 17 14.37 13.48 9.62
CA GLU A 17 14.14 14.89 9.25
C GLU A 17 12.65 15.23 9.39
N ARG A 18 12.29 16.05 10.39
CA ARG A 18 10.88 16.43 10.71
C ARG A 18 10.30 17.52 9.81
N TRP A 19 11.14 18.45 9.37
CA TRP A 19 10.71 19.61 8.58
C TRP A 19 11.43 19.65 7.25
N ARG A 20 10.69 19.92 6.17
CA ARG A 20 11.28 20.09 4.84
C ARG A 20 10.57 21.18 4.05
N ILE A 21 11.31 22.02 3.35
CA ILE A 21 10.71 23.00 2.45
C ILE A 21 10.51 22.33 1.08
N CYS A 22 9.25 22.32 0.62
CA CYS A 22 8.93 21.91 -0.74
C CYS A 22 9.49 22.92 -1.74
N LYS A 23 9.77 22.49 -2.98
CA LYS A 23 10.18 23.42 -4.05
C LYS A 23 9.14 24.50 -4.37
N CYS A 24 7.89 24.33 -3.96
CA CYS A 24 6.85 25.38 -4.06
C CYS A 24 6.89 26.40 -2.92
N GLY A 25 7.85 26.30 -1.99
CA GLY A 25 8.00 27.21 -0.85
C GLY A 25 7.21 26.81 0.41
N THR A 26 6.37 25.77 0.33
CA THR A 26 5.59 25.29 1.49
C THR A 26 6.48 24.53 2.47
N LEU A 27 6.40 24.89 3.76
CA LEU A 27 7.00 24.13 4.84
C LEU A 27 6.17 22.87 5.07
N LEU A 28 6.83 21.71 5.03
CA LEU A 28 6.23 20.39 5.17
C LEU A 28 6.63 19.80 6.51
N ASP A 29 5.65 19.37 7.31
CA ASP A 29 5.89 18.40 8.36
C ASP A 29 5.93 17.00 7.72
N THR A 30 7.10 16.37 7.78
CA THR A 30 7.33 15.09 7.10
C THR A 30 6.65 13.93 7.83
N ASP A 31 6.31 14.09 9.10
CA ASP A 31 5.58 13.12 9.90
C ASP A 31 4.10 13.16 9.53
N GLU A 32 3.53 14.36 9.44
CA GLU A 32 2.16 14.59 8.98
C GLU A 32 1.95 14.08 7.54
N ILE A 33 2.90 14.33 6.63
CA ILE A 33 2.82 13.83 5.25
C ILE A 33 2.92 12.30 5.19
N ARG A 34 3.73 11.68 6.07
CA ARG A 34 3.79 10.22 6.18
C ARG A 34 2.52 9.66 6.76
N GLU A 35 1.92 10.33 7.74
CA GLU A 35 0.66 9.94 8.34
C GLU A 35 -0.50 10.12 7.37
N GLU A 36 -0.57 11.21 6.60
CA GLU A 36 -1.57 11.40 5.56
C GLU A 36 -1.40 10.38 4.43
N ALA A 37 -0.15 10.10 4.00
CA ALA A 37 0.12 9.02 3.06
C ALA A 37 -0.34 7.67 3.64
N ARG A 38 -0.11 7.43 4.94
CA ARG A 38 -0.58 6.24 5.64
C ARG A 38 -2.11 6.17 5.70
N ARG A 39 -2.79 7.28 5.98
CA ARG A 39 -4.25 7.41 6.00
C ARG A 39 -4.87 7.24 4.61
N ARG A 40 -4.25 7.78 3.55
CA ARG A 40 -4.66 7.56 2.15
C ARG A 40 -4.49 6.09 1.75
N VAL A 41 -3.40 5.45 2.16
CA VAL A 41 -3.18 4.01 1.97
C VAL A 41 -4.18 3.19 2.80
N GLU A 42 -4.56 3.64 4.00
CA GLU A 42 -5.62 3.05 4.82
C GLU A 42 -7.01 3.21 4.19
N ALA A 43 -7.24 4.26 3.39
CA ALA A 43 -8.50 4.52 2.71
C ALA A 43 -8.63 3.84 1.33
N THR A 44 -7.52 3.36 0.73
CA THR A 44 -7.55 2.82 -0.64
C THR A 44 -7.76 1.31 -0.61
N HIS A 45 -8.98 0.88 -0.92
CA HIS A 45 -9.29 -0.52 -1.18
C HIS A 45 -9.05 -0.85 -2.66
N LEU A 46 -8.61 -2.08 -2.93
CA LEU A 46 -8.38 -2.59 -4.28
C LEU A 46 -9.34 -3.74 -4.56
N THR A 47 -10.27 -3.56 -5.49
CA THR A 47 -11.22 -4.60 -5.87
C THR A 47 -10.69 -5.40 -7.06
N ARG A 48 -10.23 -6.63 -6.82
CA ARG A 48 -9.72 -7.54 -7.86
C ARG A 48 -9.99 -9.00 -7.51
N THR A 49 -9.83 -9.89 -8.48
CA THR A 49 -9.73 -11.33 -8.21
C THR A 49 -8.37 -11.64 -7.57
N PRO A 50 -8.19 -12.81 -6.90
CA PRO A 50 -6.88 -13.20 -6.37
C PRO A 50 -5.78 -13.30 -7.44
N ALA A 51 -6.16 -13.59 -8.69
CA ALA A 51 -5.24 -13.57 -9.83
C ALA A 51 -4.85 -12.12 -10.18
N GLY A 52 -5.83 -11.23 -10.30
CA GLY A 52 -5.58 -9.82 -10.58
C GLY A 52 -4.79 -9.10 -9.48
N LEU A 53 -4.90 -9.53 -8.22
CA LEU A 53 -4.05 -9.02 -7.13
C LEU A 53 -2.59 -9.45 -7.28
N SER A 54 -2.37 -10.72 -7.66
CA SER A 54 -1.03 -11.27 -7.92
C SER A 54 -0.35 -10.51 -9.06
N GLU A 55 -1.05 -10.27 -10.17
CA GLU A 55 -0.54 -9.48 -11.29
C GLU A 55 -0.23 -8.04 -10.87
N TRP A 56 -1.17 -7.40 -10.15
CA TRP A 56 -0.99 -6.04 -9.66
C TRP A 56 0.25 -5.91 -8.74
N LEU A 57 0.48 -6.87 -7.84
CA LEU A 57 1.65 -6.91 -6.97
C LEU A 57 2.96 -7.06 -7.75
N ARG A 58 2.97 -7.89 -8.79
CA ARG A 58 4.13 -8.05 -9.67
C ARG A 58 4.41 -6.78 -10.46
N GLU A 59 3.40 -6.20 -11.10
CA GLU A 59 3.55 -5.04 -11.99
C GLU A 59 3.91 -3.75 -11.24
N ASN A 60 3.35 -3.53 -10.05
CA ASN A 60 3.51 -2.26 -9.33
C ASN A 60 4.66 -2.29 -8.30
N TYR A 61 4.99 -3.47 -7.77
CA TYR A 61 5.96 -3.61 -6.66
C TYR A 61 7.01 -4.71 -6.88
N GLY A 62 6.92 -5.49 -7.97
CA GLY A 62 7.86 -6.58 -8.24
C GLY A 62 7.71 -7.81 -7.33
N TYR A 63 6.62 -7.91 -6.56
CA TYR A 63 6.41 -9.07 -5.67
C TYR A 63 5.88 -10.29 -6.45
N GLU A 64 6.62 -11.40 -6.40
CA GLU A 64 6.25 -12.68 -7.02
C GLU A 64 5.32 -13.51 -6.12
N ILE A 65 4.12 -12.98 -5.83
CA ILE A 65 3.11 -13.69 -5.05
C ILE A 65 2.16 -14.43 -5.99
N SER A 66 2.05 -15.75 -5.90
CA SER A 66 1.10 -16.52 -6.72
C SER A 66 -0.37 -16.33 -6.31
N ARG A 67 -1.32 -16.51 -7.25
CA ARG A 67 -2.77 -16.55 -6.98
C ARG A 67 -3.12 -17.48 -5.81
N LYS A 68 -2.49 -18.66 -5.75
CA LYS A 68 -2.71 -19.66 -4.68
C LYS A 68 -2.28 -19.10 -3.32
N GLN A 69 -1.16 -18.37 -3.29
CA GLN A 69 -0.66 -17.73 -2.08
C GLN A 69 -1.60 -16.63 -1.59
N VAL A 70 -2.15 -15.81 -2.51
CA VAL A 70 -3.20 -14.83 -2.18
C VAL A 70 -4.42 -15.52 -1.58
N ARG A 71 -4.90 -16.62 -2.19
CA ARG A 71 -6.04 -17.39 -1.65
C ARG A 71 -5.76 -17.92 -0.25
N HIS A 72 -4.56 -18.47 -0.02
CA HIS A 72 -4.15 -18.91 1.32
C HIS A 72 -4.11 -17.77 2.33
N TRP A 73 -3.76 -16.53 1.93
CA TRP A 73 -3.83 -15.38 2.85
C TRP A 73 -5.26 -15.08 3.28
N ILE A 74 -6.21 -15.14 2.34
CA ILE A 74 -7.64 -14.97 2.62
C ILE A 74 -8.14 -16.09 3.54
N GLU A 75 -7.91 -17.35 3.16
CA GLU A 75 -8.37 -18.55 3.89
C GLU A 75 -7.78 -18.66 5.31
N ARG A 76 -6.57 -18.14 5.52
CA ARG A 76 -5.92 -18.09 6.84
C ARG A 76 -6.20 -16.80 7.62
N GLY A 77 -7.07 -15.92 7.13
CA GLY A 77 -7.41 -14.67 7.81
C GLY A 77 -6.25 -13.68 7.95
N LYS A 78 -5.24 -13.76 7.08
CA LYS A 78 -4.09 -12.83 7.09
C LYS A 78 -4.39 -11.44 6.54
N LEU A 79 -5.55 -11.30 5.89
CA LEU A 79 -6.07 -10.04 5.36
C LEU A 79 -7.47 -9.81 5.97
N PRO A 80 -7.56 -9.48 7.27
CA PRO A 80 -8.83 -9.46 7.99
C PRO A 80 -9.82 -8.40 7.47
N SER A 81 -9.34 -7.36 6.78
CA SER A 81 -10.22 -6.36 6.15
C SER A 81 -10.71 -6.77 4.76
N THR A 82 -10.31 -7.94 4.25
CA THR A 82 -10.73 -8.41 2.93
C THR A 82 -12.18 -8.88 2.94
N LYS A 83 -12.96 -8.38 1.98
CA LYS A 83 -14.35 -8.79 1.79
C LYS A 83 -14.52 -9.50 0.46
N ALA A 84 -15.20 -10.64 0.48
CA ALA A 84 -15.65 -11.29 -0.74
C ALA A 84 -16.79 -10.47 -1.37
N ILE A 85 -16.69 -10.27 -2.68
CA ILE A 85 -17.71 -9.67 -3.54
C ILE A 85 -18.25 -10.77 -4.47
N ASP A 86 -19.16 -10.41 -5.37
CA ASP A 86 -19.66 -11.30 -6.40
C ASP A 86 -18.61 -11.64 -7.49
N GLY A 87 -18.80 -12.76 -8.18
CA GLY A 87 -17.96 -13.14 -9.32
C GLY A 87 -16.51 -13.51 -9.00
N GLY A 88 -16.20 -13.81 -7.72
CA GLY A 88 -14.84 -14.15 -7.28
C GLY A 88 -13.90 -12.95 -7.12
N TYR A 89 -14.45 -11.75 -7.06
CA TYR A 89 -13.75 -10.53 -6.70
C TYR A 89 -13.69 -10.36 -5.18
N TYR A 90 -12.65 -9.66 -4.74
CA TYR A 90 -12.45 -9.30 -3.34
C TYR A 90 -12.08 -7.83 -3.25
N GLU A 91 -12.63 -7.16 -2.26
CA GLU A 91 -12.18 -5.85 -1.82
C GLU A 91 -11.01 -6.03 -0.86
N PHE A 92 -9.79 -5.73 -1.31
CA PHE A 92 -8.57 -5.89 -0.51
C PHE A 92 -8.16 -4.56 0.14
N SER A 93 -7.71 -4.61 1.39
CA SER A 93 -6.94 -3.52 1.97
C SER A 93 -5.52 -3.53 1.39
N ILE A 94 -5.15 -2.47 0.66
CA ILE A 94 -3.80 -2.36 0.06
C ILE A 94 -2.72 -2.46 1.15
N ARG A 95 -2.97 -1.85 2.32
CA ARG A 95 -2.05 -1.92 3.46
C ARG A 95 -1.78 -3.35 3.91
N GLU A 96 -2.83 -4.14 4.13
CA GLU A 96 -2.71 -5.52 4.61
C GLU A 96 -2.00 -6.40 3.57
N VAL A 97 -2.33 -6.20 2.30
CA VAL A 97 -1.71 -6.91 1.18
C VAL A 97 -0.22 -6.60 1.12
N LEU A 98 0.18 -5.33 1.12
CA LEU A 98 1.59 -4.94 1.07
C LEU A 98 2.35 -5.41 2.31
N SER A 99 1.73 -5.32 3.50
CA SER A 99 2.32 -5.84 4.74
C SER A 99 2.59 -7.35 4.65
N ASN A 100 1.67 -8.12 4.09
CA ASN A 100 1.86 -9.56 3.90
C ASN A 100 2.89 -9.87 2.80
N ALA A 101 2.88 -9.13 1.69
CA ALA A 101 3.84 -9.31 0.60
C ALA A 101 5.29 -9.03 1.07
N MET A 102 5.50 -7.94 1.81
CA MET A 102 6.79 -7.63 2.43
C MET A 102 7.23 -8.72 3.43
N ALA A 103 6.30 -9.22 4.25
CA ALA A 103 6.61 -10.29 5.21
C ALA A 103 6.90 -11.63 4.54
N PHE A 104 6.35 -11.87 3.34
CA PHE A 104 6.61 -13.06 2.53
C PHE A 104 7.97 -12.95 1.83
N SER A 105 8.25 -11.83 1.15
CA SER A 105 9.53 -11.59 0.45
C SER A 105 10.75 -11.58 1.37
N LYS A 106 10.60 -11.21 2.66
CA LYS A 106 11.69 -11.32 3.65
C LYS A 106 12.03 -12.75 4.09
N ARG A 107 11.20 -13.73 3.72
CA ARG A 107 11.36 -15.15 4.11
C ARG A 107 11.92 -16.01 2.98
N GLU A 108 12.00 -15.46 1.77
CA GLU A 108 12.78 -16.02 0.65
C GLU A 108 14.21 -15.50 0.71
#